data_AF-A0A5D0QXM7-F1
#
_entry.id   AF-A0A5D0QXM7-F1
#
_cell.length_a   1.000
_cell.length_b   1.000
_cell.length_c   1.000
_cell.angle_alpha   90.00
_cell.angle_beta   90.00
_cell.angle_gamma   90.00
#
_symmetry.space_group_name_H-M   'P 1'
#
loop_
_entity.id
_entity.type
_entity.pdbx_description
1 polymer ?
#
loop_
_entity_poly.entity_id
_entity_poly.type
_entity_poly.pdbx_seq_one_letter_code
_entity_poly.pdbx_strand_id
1 'polypeptide(L)' 'MEQGGVVIVILILRIVGVLVCVNKAKELNRSTGGWGFFGFVSPIIAMIWIHCMKPVMKWDENLEINDK' A
#
# COMPACT_ATOMS: atom_id res chain seq x y z
N MET A 1 27.49 8.90 -17.55
CA MET A 1 26.55 9.54 -16.59
C MET A 1 25.10 9.08 -16.78
N GLU A 2 24.76 8.24 -17.77
CA GLU A 2 23.36 8.00 -18.16
C GLU A 2 22.66 6.80 -17.48
N GLN A 3 23.37 5.79 -16.99
CA GLN A 3 22.74 4.59 -16.39
C GLN A 3 22.55 4.69 -14.87
N GLY A 4 23.49 5.31 -14.15
CA GLY A 4 23.44 5.42 -12.69
C GLY A 4 22.28 6.28 -12.17
N GLY A 5 21.92 7.34 -12.91
CA GLY A 5 20.81 8.22 -12.53
C GLY A 5 19.46 7.50 -12.52
N VAL A 6 19.19 6.67 -13.54
CA VAL A 6 17.93 5.91 -13.64
C VAL A 6 17.78 4.92 -12.49
N VAL A 7 18.87 4.24 -12.10
CA VAL A 7 18.86 3.29 -10.98
C VAL A 7 18.54 4.01 -9.66
N ILE A 8 19.15 5.18 -9.42
CA ILE A 8 18.89 5.99 -8.22
C ILE A 8 17.43 6.42 -8.16
N VAL A 9 16.86 6.89 -9.29
CA VAL A 9 15.45 7.30 -9.37
C VAL A 9 14.51 6.15 -9.05
N ILE A 10 14.77 4.94 -9.59
CA ILE A 10 13.95 3.76 -9.32
C ILE A 10 14.00 3.36 -7.83
N LEU A 11 15.18 3.44 -7.20
CA LEU A 11 15.34 3.12 -5.78
C LEU A 11 14.58 4.11 -4.89
N ILE A 12 14.66 5.41 -5.19
CA ILE A 12 13.91 6.44 -4.48
C ILE A 12 12.40 6.19 -4.64
N LEU A 13 11.94 5.91 -5.86
CA LEU A 13 10.54 5.65 -6.14
C LEU A 13 10.01 4.40 -5.40
N ARG A 14 10.83 3.37 -5.20
CA ARG A 14 10.48 2.22 -4.35
C ARG A 14 10.35 2.60 -2.89
N ILE A 15 11.30 3.36 -2.34
CA ILE A 15 11.24 3.80 -0.94
C ILE A 15 9.98 4.65 -0.71
N VAL A 16 9.72 5.62 -1.59
CA VAL A 16 8.52 6.45 -1.54
C VAL A 16 7.26 5.60 -1.66
N GLY A 17 7.22 4.66 -2.60
CA GLY A 17 6.09 3.75 -2.78
C GLY A 17 5.78 2.94 -1.53
N VAL A 18 6.80 2.40 -0.86
CA VAL A 18 6.64 1.70 0.43
C VAL A 18 6.06 2.62 1.49
N LEU A 19 6.64 3.81 1.69
CA LEU A 19 6.19 4.75 2.73
C LEU A 19 4.73 5.17 2.50
N VAL A 20 4.36 5.51 1.27
CA VAL A 20 3.00 5.89 0.90
C VAL A 20 2.04 4.73 1.13
N CYS A 21 2.38 3.52 0.66
CA CYS A 21 1.52 2.34 0.82
C CYS A 21 1.36 1.93 2.29
N VAL A 22 2.40 2.00 3.11
CA VAL A 22 2.33 1.67 4.54
C VAL A 22 1.47 2.68 5.29
N ASN A 23 1.69 3.98 5.06
CA ASN A 23 0.92 5.03 5.72
C ASN A 23 -0.55 4.97 5.34
N LYS A 24 -0.85 4.78 4.05
CA LYS A 24 -2.24 4.67 3.57
C LYS A 24 -2.89 3.37 4.03
N ALA A 25 -2.16 2.25 4.10
CA ALA A 25 -2.69 1.00 4.65
C ALA A 25 -3.09 1.16 6.12
N LYS A 26 -2.29 1.90 6.91
CA LYS A 26 -2.61 2.21 8.31
C LYS A 26 -3.88 3.06 8.43
N GLU A 27 -4.05 4.06 7.57
CA GLU A 27 -5.27 4.89 7.51
C GLU A 27 -6.51 4.06 7.15
N LEU A 28 -6.36 3.09 6.26
CA LEU A 28 -7.43 2.22 5.80
C LEU A 28 -7.69 1.00 6.70
N ASN A 29 -7.01 0.88 7.86
CA ASN A 29 -7.03 -0.29 8.73
C ASN A 29 -6.69 -1.62 8.01
N ARG A 30 -5.72 -1.60 7.10
CA ARG A 30 -5.25 -2.78 6.35
C ARG A 30 -3.84 -3.20 6.78
N SER A 31 -3.41 -4.40 6.35
CA SER A 31 -2.09 -4.95 6.65
C SER A 31 -0.95 -4.09 6.10
N THR A 32 -0.27 -3.36 6.98
CA THR A 32 0.87 -2.50 6.63
C THR A 32 2.01 -3.29 6.01
N GLY A 33 2.29 -4.50 6.49
CA GLY A 33 3.34 -5.37 5.96
C GLY A 33 3.08 -5.81 4.53
N GLY A 34 1.85 -6.25 4.23
CA GLY A 34 1.48 -6.68 2.87
C GLY A 34 1.53 -5.53 1.86
N TRP A 35 1.02 -4.36 2.24
CA TRP A 35 1.05 -3.17 1.39
C TRP A 35 2.43 -2.56 1.24
N GLY A 36 3.28 -2.64 2.27
CA GLY A 36 4.68 -2.22 2.19
C GLY A 36 5.46 -3.08 1.20
N PHE A 37 5.31 -4.41 1.25
CA PHE A 37 5.93 -5.31 0.28
C PHE A 37 5.42 -5.04 -1.15
N PHE A 38 4.10 -4.88 -1.31
CA PHE A 38 3.51 -4.58 -2.62
C PHE A 38 3.99 -3.24 -3.19
N GLY A 39 4.10 -2.20 -2.34
CA GLY A 39 4.67 -0.89 -2.69
C GLY A 39 6.15 -0.92 -3.05
N PHE A 40 6.92 -1.91 -2.57
CA PHE A 40 8.31 -2.09 -2.98
C PHE A 40 8.45 -2.77 -4.35
N VAL A 41 7.65 -3.81 -4.60
CA VAL A 41 7.71 -4.61 -5.83
C VAL A 41 7.12 -3.84 -7.01
N SER A 42 5.96 -3.20 -6.80
CA SER A 42 5.23 -2.45 -7.83
C SER A 42 4.72 -1.11 -7.29
N PRO A 43 5.62 -0.14 -7.03
CA PRO A 43 5.30 1.13 -6.36
C PRO A 43 4.15 1.91 -7.01
N ILE A 44 4.18 2.09 -8.34
CA ILE A 44 3.16 2.89 -9.03
C ILE A 44 1.78 2.22 -8.93
N ILE A 45 1.71 0.93 -9.24
CA ILE A 45 0.44 0.18 -9.23
C ILE A 45 -0.10 0.10 -7.80
N ALA A 46 0.76 -0.17 -6.81
CA ALA A 46 0.37 -0.25 -5.41
C ALA A 46 -0.17 1.07 -4.88
N MET A 47 0.46 2.20 -5.24
CA MET A 47 -0.01 3.53 -4.86
C MET A 47 -1.39 3.83 -5.44
N ILE A 48 -1.62 3.55 -6.72
CA ILE A 48 -2.94 3.76 -7.34
C ILE A 48 -3.98 2.85 -6.67
N TRP A 49 -3.65 1.57 -6.51
CA TRP A 49 -4.54 0.56 -5.95
C TRP A 49 -4.98 0.89 -4.53
N ILE A 50 -4.05 1.34 -3.66
CA ILE A 50 -4.39 1.69 -2.28
C ILE A 50 -5.21 2.98 -2.16
N HIS A 51 -5.03 3.94 -3.07
CA HIS A 51 -5.82 5.18 -3.07
C HIS A 51 -7.26 4.95 -3.52
N CYS A 52 -7.50 3.94 -4.35
CA CYS A 52 -8.86 3.57 -4.78
C CYS A 52 -9.63 2.76 -3.72
N MET A 53 -8.99 2.36 -2.61
CA MET A 53 -9.63 1.56 -1.58
C MET A 53 -10.35 2.38 -0.52
N LYS A 54 -11.47 1.83 -0.05
CA LYS A 54 -12.19 2.33 1.10
C LYS A 54 -11.58 1.79 2.40
N PRO A 55 -11.65 2.56 3.51
CA PRO A 55 -11.21 2.10 4.81
C PRO A 55 -12.05 0.89 5.26
N VAL A 56 -11.39 -0.10 5.85
CA VAL A 56 -12.09 -1.21 6.50
C VAL A 56 -12.56 -0.74 7.86
N MET A 57 -13.88 -0.73 8.08
CA MET A 57 -14.46 -0.39 9.37
C MET A 57 -14.60 -1.65 10.22
N LYS A 58 -14.11 -1.62 11.47
CA LYS A 58 -14.25 -2.75 12.41
C LYS A 58 -15.70 -3.16 12.71
N TRP A 59 -16.66 -2.28 12.41
CA TRP A 59 -18.09 -2.56 12.55
C TRP A 59 -18.62 -3.56 11.53
N ASP A 60 -17.97 -3.69 10.36
CA ASP A 60 -18.36 -4.68 9.33
C ASP A 60 -17.90 -6.10 9.70
N GLU A 61 -16.95 -6.24 10.63
CA GLU A 61 -16.33 -7.51 10.98
C GLU A 61 -17.23 -8.39 11.88
N ASN A 62 -18.30 -7.83 12.48
CA ASN A 62 -19.17 -8.50 13.45
C ASN A 62 -20.60 -8.78 12.95
N LEU A 63 -20.95 -8.40 11.72
CA LEU A 63 -22.30 -8.61 11.18
C LEU A 63 -22.52 -10.02 10.61
N GLU A 64 -21.45 -10.80 10.37
CA GLU A 64 -21.55 -12.13 9.76
C GLU A 64 -21.92 -13.27 10.74
N ILE A 65 -22.07 -12.99 12.04
CA ILE A 65 -22.22 -14.04 13.06
C ILE A 65 -23.69 -14.38 13.38
N ASN A 66 -24.67 -13.58 12.97
CA ASN A 66 -26.07 -13.71 13.43
C ASN A 66 -27.09 -14.18 12.38
N ASP A 67 -26.67 -14.71 11.23
CA ASP A 67 -27.59 -15.22 10.19
C ASP A 67 -27.71 -16.77 10.19
N LYS A 68 -27.75 -17.38 11.39
CA LYS A 68 -28.09 -18.80 11.57
C LYS A 68 -29.01 -19.05 12.74
#